data_AF-A0AA40EFH9-F1
#
_entry.id   AF-A0AA40EFH9-F1
#
_cell.length_a   1.000
_cell.length_b   1.000
_cell.length_c   1.000
_cell.angle_alpha   90.00
_cell.angle_beta   90.00
_cell.angle_gamma   90.00
#
_symmetry.space_group_name_H-M   'P 1'
#
loop_
_entity.id
_entity.type
_entity.pdbx_description
1 polymer ?
#
loop_
_entity_poly.entity_id
_entity_poly.type
_entity_poly.pdbx_seq_one_letter_code
_entity_poly.pdbx_strand_id
1 'polypeptide(L)' 'LIDAPNKVPHQQRVYQAAYRAHTRIWRISPRSNIMLTPYFALMWGTFGACMYGMGRQVCGYKTWFGKN' A
#
# COMPACT_ATOMS: atom_id res chain seq x y z
N LEU A 1 14.36 -26.11 10.92
CA LEU A 1 13.77 -26.14 9.56
C LEU A 1 13.38 -27.56 9.11
N ILE A 2 13.93 -28.61 9.72
CA ILE A 2 13.71 -30.00 9.29
C ILE A 2 12.32 -30.56 9.67
N ASP A 3 11.63 -30.03 10.70
CA ASP A 3 10.30 -30.52 11.15
C ASP A 3 9.20 -29.44 11.21
N ALA A 4 9.23 -28.42 10.34
CA ALA A 4 8.18 -27.41 10.33
C ALA A 4 6.88 -27.99 9.72
N PRO A 5 5.71 -27.87 10.37
CA PRO A 5 4.46 -28.40 9.82
C PRO A 5 4.09 -27.66 8.54
N ASN A 6 3.60 -28.40 7.54
CA ASN A 6 3.14 -27.82 6.28
C ASN A 6 1.90 -26.95 6.50
N LYS A 7 2.05 -25.64 6.30
CA LYS A 7 0.96 -24.65 6.45
C LYS A 7 0.18 -24.38 5.16
N VAL A 8 0.59 -24.96 4.03
CA VAL A 8 -0.02 -24.69 2.72
C VAL A 8 -1.51 -25.06 2.67
N PRO A 9 -1.96 -26.26 3.10
CA PRO A 9 -3.38 -26.60 3.04
C PRO A 9 -4.25 -25.69 3.91
N HIS A 10 -3.73 -25.28 5.07
CA HIS A 10 -4.39 -24.31 5.93
C HIS A 10 -4.54 -22.95 5.24
N GLN A 11 -3.47 -22.42 4.65
CA GLN A 11 -3.51 -21.15 3.92
C GLN A 11 -4.44 -21.23 2.70
N GLN A 12 -4.42 -22.32 1.94
CA GLN A 12 -5.32 -22.52 0.81
C GLN A 12 -6.79 -22.42 1.24
N ARG A 13 -7.20 -23.05 2.35
CA ARG A 13 -8.58 -22.94 2.87
C ARG A 13 -8.94 -21.51 3.25
N VAL A 14 -8.05 -20.80 3.95
CA VAL A 14 -8.26 -19.40 4.35
C VAL A 14 -8.45 -18.50 3.12
N TYR A 15 -7.55 -18.59 2.14
CA TYR A 15 -7.62 -17.77 0.93
C TYR A 15 -8.81 -18.13 0.05
N GLN A 16 -9.16 -19.41 -0.08
CA GLN A 16 -10.34 -19.82 -0.83
C GLN A 16 -11.65 -19.38 -0.14
N ALA A 17 -11.74 -19.45 1.18
CA ALA A 17 -12.89 -18.94 1.93
C ALA A 17 -13.04 -17.42 1.77
N ALA A 18 -11.94 -16.68 1.88
CA ALA A 18 -11.92 -15.25 1.70
C ALA A 18 -12.22 -14.83 0.24
N TYR A 19 -11.79 -15.63 -0.74
CA TYR A 19 -12.13 -15.45 -2.15
C TYR A 19 -13.63 -15.67 -2.42
N ARG A 20 -14.23 -16.70 -1.83
CA ARG A 20 -15.70 -16.92 -1.87
C ARG A 20 -16.48 -15.76 -1.24
N ALA A 21 -15.91 -15.12 -0.22
CA ALA A 21 -16.44 -13.89 0.36
C ALA A 21 -16.11 -12.61 -0.45
N HIS A 22 -15.59 -12.76 -1.68
CA HIS A 22 -15.21 -11.67 -2.59
C HIS A 22 -14.23 -10.64 -2.00
N THR A 23 -13.43 -11.05 -1.02
CA THR A 23 -12.37 -10.19 -0.51
C THR A 23 -11.21 -10.12 -1.52
N ARG A 24 -10.65 -8.93 -1.69
CA ARG A 24 -9.49 -8.74 -2.59
C ARG A 24 -8.28 -9.48 -2.03
N ILE A 25 -7.50 -10.12 -2.90
CA ILE A 25 -6.35 -10.96 -2.52
C ILE A 25 -5.39 -10.22 -1.59
N TRP A 26 -5.07 -8.95 -1.91
CA TRP A 26 -4.16 -8.14 -1.10
C TRP A 26 -4.71 -7.79 0.28
N ARG A 27 -6.01 -8.00 0.58
CA ARG A 27 -6.68 -7.73 1.86
C ARG A 27 -6.95 -8.97 2.72
N ILE A 28 -6.69 -10.19 2.20
CA ILE A 28 -7.05 -11.45 2.87
C ILE A 28 -6.21 -11.69 4.14
N SER A 29 -4.91 -11.38 4.08
CA SER A 29 -4.00 -11.64 5.20
C SER A 29 -4.29 -10.73 6.39
N PRO A 30 -4.24 -11.22 7.64
CA PRO A 30 -4.41 -10.38 8.83
C PRO A 30 -3.40 -9.22 8.91
N ARG A 31 -2.20 -9.41 8.35
CA ARG A 31 -1.15 -8.38 8.32
C ARG A 31 -1.30 -7.39 7.17
N SER A 32 -2.24 -7.64 6.25
CA SER A 32 -2.44 -6.82 5.07
C SER A 32 -2.64 -5.35 5.43
N ASN A 33 -3.57 -5.04 6.35
CA ASN A 33 -3.88 -3.66 6.69
C ASN A 33 -2.67 -2.92 7.28
N ILE A 34 -1.87 -3.60 8.10
CA ILE A 34 -0.65 -3.03 8.70
C ILE A 34 0.39 -2.69 7.61
N MET A 35 0.49 -3.50 6.55
CA MET A 35 1.41 -3.24 5.45
C MET A 35 0.87 -2.21 4.45
N LEU A 36 -0.42 -2.27 4.16
CA LEU A 36 -1.06 -1.39 3.17
C LEU A 36 -1.23 0.04 3.68
N THR A 37 -1.44 0.23 4.98
CA THR A 37 -1.63 1.57 5.57
C THR A 37 -0.43 2.51 5.31
N PRO A 38 0.82 2.16 5.66
CA PRO A 38 1.97 3.00 5.35
C PRO A 38 2.22 3.10 3.84
N TYR A 39 1.97 2.02 3.07
CA TYR A 39 2.09 2.07 1.61
C TYR A 39 1.17 3.12 0.99
N PHE A 40 -0.10 3.15 1.37
CA PHE A 40 -1.06 4.14 0.85
C PHE A 40 -0.74 5.55 1.33
N ALA A 41 -0.30 5.73 2.58
CA ALA A 41 0.12 7.03 3.08
C ALA A 41 1.30 7.61 2.28
N LEU A 42 2.32 6.78 2.00
CA LEU A 42 3.47 7.19 1.18
C LEU A 42 3.09 7.43 -0.28
N MET A 43 2.26 6.57 -0.87
CA MET A 43 1.85 6.70 -2.27
C MET A 43 1.05 7.99 -2.49
N TRP A 44 0.01 8.23 -1.67
CA TRP A 44 -0.79 9.44 -1.81
C TRP A 44 -0.05 10.69 -1.33
N GLY A 45 0.80 10.56 -0.31
CA GLY A 45 1.65 11.64 0.18
C GLY A 45 2.62 12.12 -0.90
N THR A 46 3.34 11.20 -1.55
CA THR A 46 4.27 11.55 -2.63
C THR A 46 3.55 12.05 -3.88
N PHE A 47 2.40 11.46 -4.22
CA PHE A 47 1.56 11.97 -5.32
C PHE A 47 1.13 13.43 -5.08
N GLY A 48 0.60 13.74 -3.89
CA GLY A 48 0.22 15.11 -3.53
C GLY A 48 1.41 16.07 -3.53
N ALA A 49 2.56 15.61 -3.02
CA ALA A 49 3.80 16.39 -3.01
C ALA A 49 4.30 16.70 -4.44
N CYS A 50 4.22 15.74 -5.36
CA CYS A 50 4.53 15.95 -6.78
C CYS A 50 3.56 16.95 -7.43
N MET A 51 2.24 16.79 -7.21
CA MET A 51 1.23 17.72 -7.73
C MET A 51 1.46 19.15 -7.22
N TYR A 52 1.83 19.31 -5.95
CA TYR A 52 2.21 20.59 -5.37
C TYR A 52 3.45 21.20 -6.03
N GLY A 53 4.52 20.41 -6.18
CA GLY A 53 5.75 20.85 -6.85
C GLY A 53 5.51 21.26 -8.30
N MET A 54 4.72 20.47 -9.05
CA MET A 54 4.33 20.79 -10.42
C MET A 54 3.51 22.08 -10.49
N GLY A 55 2.50 22.24 -9.63
CA GLY A 55 1.68 23.46 -9.59
C GLY A 55 2.52 24.70 -9.28
N ARG A 56 3.45 24.59 -8.34
CA ARG A 56 4.40 25.68 -8.04
C ARG A 56 5.34 25.99 -9.20
N GLN A 57 5.82 24.96 -9.89
CA GLN A 57 6.68 25.14 -11.06
C GLN A 57 5.95 25.86 -12.20
N VAL A 58 4.67 25.57 -12.44
CA VAL A 58 3.83 26.29 -13.40
C VAL A 58 3.70 27.76 -13.02
N CYS A 59 3.57 28.06 -11.73
CA CYS A 59 3.55 29.44 -11.21
C CYS A 59 4.93 30.11 -11.13
N GLY A 60 5.99 29.48 -11.64
CA GLY A 60 7.34 30.05 -11.72
C GLY A 60 8.21 29.88 -10.47
N TYR A 61 7.72 29.23 -9.42
CA TYR A 61 8.48 29.00 -8.20
C TYR A 61 9.45 27.82 -8.33
N LYS A 62 10.66 27.93 -7.76
CA LYS A 62 11.69 26.86 -7.81
C LYS A 62 11.89 26.12 -6.49
N THR A 63 11.42 26.67 -5.38
CA THR A 63 11.50 26.04 -4.06
C THR A 63 10.16 25.51 -3.56
N TRP A 64 10.24 24.55 -2.63
CA TRP A 64 9.09 23.96 -1.93
C TRP A 64 8.37 24.97 -1.04
N PHE A 65 9.12 25.84 -0.36
CA PHE A 65 8.59 26.93 0.45
C PHE A 65 9.37 28.20 0.15
N GLY A 66 8.67 29.30 -0.14
CA GLY A 66 9.29 30.58 -0.48
C GLY A 66 8.87 31.15 -1.83
N LYS A 67 9.46 32.28 -2.23
CA LYS A 67 9.18 32.94 -3.52
C LYS A 67 10.25 32.64 -4.58
N ASN A 68 11.44 32.23 -4.14
CA ASN A 68 12.60 31.92 -4.97
C ASN A 68 12.98 30.48 -4.70
#